data_AF-A0A958KRI3-F1
#
_entry.id   AF-A0A958KRI3-F1
#
_cell.length_a   1.000
_cell.length_b   1.000
_cell.length_c   1.000
_cell.angle_alpha   90.00
_cell.angle_beta   90.00
_cell.angle_gamma   90.00
#
_symmetry.space_group_name_H-M   'P 1'
#
loop_
_entity.id
_entity.type
_entity.pdbx_description
1 polymer ?
#
loop_
_entity_poly.entity_id
_entity_poly.type
_entity_poly.pdbx_seq_one_letter_code
_entity_poly.pdbx_strand_id
1 'polypeptide(L)'
;MSKDYGKYFGSAMMVGFGFVAFYRWQQTQLIFFLLLVLRDFAAGYFFLKRNPAQSKGPKLLTVLAYLSSAMPLLYLDSTVSTKTLFLASDLLAIFGFLIVVLATVELGTSIGISPANRGVVRSGVYGYVKHPMYFGYVVSEIGLVILNPLNAALFALSLSLYIFRSKSENKVLQVIH
;
A
#
# COMPACT_ATOMS: atom_id res chain seq x y z
N MET A 1 -30.13 1.21 -4.96
CA MET A 1 -28.70 1.31 -4.54
C MET A 1 -28.12 -0.09 -4.37
N SER A 2 -27.26 -0.52 -5.30
CA SER A 2 -26.53 -1.79 -5.17
C SER A 2 -25.60 -1.73 -3.95
N LYS A 3 -25.74 -2.67 -3.01
CA LYS A 3 -24.88 -2.75 -1.81
C LYS A 3 -23.47 -3.19 -2.25
N ASP A 4 -22.46 -2.31 -2.12
CA ASP A 4 -21.05 -2.66 -2.37
C ASP A 4 -20.49 -3.51 -1.22
N TYR A 5 -20.84 -4.80 -1.19
CA TYR A 5 -20.31 -5.75 -0.20
C TYR A 5 -18.77 -5.87 -0.23
N GLY A 6 -18.14 -5.51 -1.35
CA GLY A 6 -16.69 -5.54 -1.49
C GLY A 6 -15.96 -4.58 -0.54
N LYS A 7 -16.67 -3.62 0.06
CA LYS A 7 -16.08 -2.66 1.01
C LYS A 7 -15.78 -3.30 2.36
N TYR A 8 -16.68 -4.18 2.82
CA TYR A 8 -16.51 -4.94 4.06
C TYR A 8 -15.40 -5.98 3.91
N PHE A 9 -15.38 -6.69 2.77
CA PHE A 9 -14.32 -7.66 2.49
C PHE A 9 -12.94 -7.00 2.46
N GLY A 10 -12.79 -5.89 1.72
CA GLY A 10 -11.51 -5.19 1.67
C GLY A 10 -11.10 -4.60 3.02
N SER A 11 -12.05 -4.08 3.81
CA SER A 11 -11.78 -3.63 5.17
C SER A 11 -11.31 -4.76 6.07
N ALA A 12 -11.98 -5.92 6.04
CA ALA A 12 -11.60 -7.08 6.84
C ALA A 12 -10.20 -7.59 6.48
N MET A 13 -9.86 -7.62 5.19
CA MET A 13 -8.51 -7.99 4.75
C MET A 13 -7.44 -7.02 5.25
N MET A 14 -7.68 -5.70 5.15
CA MET A 14 -6.71 -4.70 5.64
C MET A 14 -6.53 -4.79 7.15
N VAL A 15 -7.63 -4.94 7.91
CA VAL A 15 -7.55 -5.18 9.35
C VAL A 15 -6.74 -6.44 9.66
N GLY A 16 -6.95 -7.53 8.92
CA GLY A 16 -6.16 -8.76 9.04
C GLY A 16 -4.67 -8.53 8.78
N PHE A 17 -4.32 -7.78 7.72
CA PHE A 17 -2.92 -7.42 7.44
C PHE A 17 -2.33 -6.56 8.55
N GLY A 18 -3.10 -5.63 9.11
CA GLY A 18 -2.71 -4.84 10.28
C GLY A 18 -2.36 -5.72 11.49
N PHE A 19 -3.14 -6.76 11.77
CA PHE A 19 -2.78 -7.71 12.84
C PHE A 19 -1.50 -8.50 12.56
N VAL A 20 -1.29 -8.94 11.32
CA VAL A 20 -0.04 -9.62 10.93
C VAL A 20 1.14 -8.67 11.04
N ALA A 21 0.99 -7.43 10.60
CA ALA A 21 2.00 -6.38 10.73
C ALA A 21 2.32 -6.08 12.20
N PHE A 22 1.31 -6.08 13.08
CA PHE A 22 1.50 -5.89 14.51
C PHE A 22 2.29 -7.06 15.12
N TYR A 23 1.95 -8.29 14.75
CA TYR A 23 2.72 -9.47 15.16
C TYR A 23 4.18 -9.39 14.68
N ARG A 24 4.41 -9.00 13.42
CA ARG A 24 5.75 -8.77 12.86
C ARG A 24 6.52 -7.69 13.62
N TRP A 25 5.86 -6.60 13.98
CA TRP A 25 6.46 -5.53 14.76
C TRP A 25 6.88 -6.02 16.15
N GLN A 26 6.05 -6.80 16.84
CA GLN A 26 6.40 -7.39 18.14
C GLN A 26 7.66 -8.26 18.05
N GLN A 27 7.84 -9.00 16.96
CA GLN A 27 9.00 -9.88 16.76
C GLN A 27 10.27 -9.11 16.37
N THR A 28 10.16 -8.13 15.47
CA THR A 28 11.34 -7.48 14.82
C THR A 28 11.67 -6.11 15.38
N GLN A 29 10.72 -5.46 16.05
CA GLN A 29 10.80 -4.07 16.52
C GLN A 29 11.13 -3.02 15.45
N LEU A 30 11.00 -3.36 14.16
CA LEU A 30 11.23 -2.42 13.07
C LEU A 30 10.08 -1.43 12.92
N ILE A 31 10.39 -0.13 12.87
CA ILE A 31 9.40 0.95 12.73
C ILE A 31 8.54 0.76 11.47
N PHE A 32 9.12 0.20 10.40
CA PHE A 32 8.39 -0.14 9.18
C PHE A 32 7.09 -0.92 9.45
N PHE A 33 7.14 -1.97 10.28
CA PHE A 33 5.96 -2.79 10.56
C PHE A 33 4.94 -2.05 11.41
N LEU A 34 5.38 -1.20 12.33
CA LEU A 34 4.48 -0.34 13.10
C LEU A 34 3.74 0.66 12.18
N LEU A 35 4.45 1.29 11.24
CA LEU A 35 3.83 2.20 10.28
C LEU A 35 2.90 1.45 9.31
N LEU A 36 3.22 0.20 8.96
CA LEU A 36 2.36 -0.67 8.17
C LEU A 36 1.04 -0.98 8.90
N VAL A 37 1.08 -1.22 10.22
CA VAL A 37 -0.13 -1.38 11.05
C VAL A 37 -1.04 -0.16 10.93
N LEU A 38 -0.47 1.04 11.11
CA LEU A 38 -1.23 2.28 11.03
C LEU A 38 -1.84 2.47 9.63
N ARG A 39 -1.05 2.21 8.59
CA ARG A 39 -1.51 2.27 7.20
C ARG A 39 -2.66 1.32 6.93
N ASP A 40 -2.56 0.07 7.38
CA ASP A 40 -3.57 -0.95 7.10
C ASP A 40 -4.88 -0.71 7.86
N PHE A 41 -4.80 -0.26 9.12
CA PHE A 41 -6.01 0.15 9.84
C PHE A 41 -6.65 1.39 9.24
N ALA A 42 -5.86 2.40 8.84
CA ALA A 42 -6.37 3.58 8.17
C ALA A 42 -7.06 3.21 6.84
N ALA A 43 -6.42 2.37 6.03
CA ALA A 43 -7.00 1.85 4.79
C ALA A 43 -8.31 1.09 5.06
N GLY A 44 -8.34 0.22 6.08
CA GLY A 44 -9.55 -0.49 6.49
C GLY A 44 -10.70 0.45 6.83
N TYR A 45 -10.43 1.51 7.60
CA TYR A 45 -11.41 2.53 7.94
C TYR A 45 -11.94 3.27 6.71
N PHE A 46 -11.06 3.76 5.82
CA PHE A 46 -11.50 4.45 4.60
C PHE A 46 -12.27 3.52 3.66
N PHE A 47 -11.97 2.22 3.68
CA PHE A 47 -12.68 1.23 2.87
C PHE A 47 -14.13 1.10 3.30
N LEU A 48 -14.43 1.14 4.59
CA LEU A 48 -15.82 1.12 5.08
C LEU A 48 -16.63 2.33 4.59
N LYS A 49 -15.95 3.47 4.43
CA LYS A 49 -16.50 4.76 4.00
C LYS A 49 -16.43 4.99 2.48
N ARG A 50 -15.83 4.07 1.72
CA ARG A 50 -15.59 4.28 0.28
C ARG A 50 -16.89 4.34 -0.53
N ASN A 51 -16.84 5.07 -1.63
CA ASN A 51 -17.93 5.16 -2.60
C ASN A 51 -18.01 3.91 -3.49
N PRO A 52 -19.21 3.57 -4.00
CA PRO A 52 -19.35 2.48 -4.96
C PRO A 52 -18.56 2.78 -6.24
N ALA A 53 -17.96 1.74 -6.82
CA ALA A 53 -17.20 1.86 -8.08
C ALA A 53 -18.13 2.12 -9.27
N GLN A 54 -17.76 3.09 -10.11
CA GLN A 54 -18.41 3.36 -11.40
C GLN A 54 -18.04 2.30 -12.44
N SER A 55 -16.79 1.84 -12.43
CA SER A 55 -16.29 0.73 -13.24
C SER A 55 -15.35 -0.15 -12.40
N LYS A 56 -15.36 -1.46 -12.67
CA LYS A 56 -14.48 -2.44 -11.99
C LYS A 56 -13.60 -3.11 -13.02
N GLY A 57 -12.32 -3.26 -12.70
CA GLY A 57 -11.42 -4.09 -13.48
C GLY A 57 -11.73 -5.60 -13.34
N PRO A 58 -11.09 -6.44 -14.16
CA PRO A 58 -11.19 -7.90 -14.08
C PRO A 58 -10.91 -8.46 -12.68
N LYS A 59 -11.57 -9.58 -12.31
CA LYS A 59 -11.40 -10.25 -11.01
C LYS A 59 -9.96 -10.68 -10.74
N LEU A 60 -9.22 -11.11 -11.77
CA LEU A 60 -7.80 -11.46 -11.65
C LEU A 60 -6.94 -10.29 -11.14
N LEU A 61 -7.20 -9.08 -11.65
CA LEU A 61 -6.49 -7.88 -11.19
C LEU A 61 -6.81 -7.54 -9.73
N THR A 62 -8.01 -7.90 -9.26
CA THR A 62 -8.39 -7.75 -7.85
C THR A 62 -7.61 -8.70 -6.96
N VAL A 63 -7.46 -9.97 -7.35
CA VAL A 63 -6.65 -10.95 -6.59
C VAL A 63 -5.19 -10.51 -6.54
N LEU A 64 -4.60 -10.15 -7.68
CA LEU A 64 -3.22 -9.65 -7.75
C LEU A 64 -3.03 -8.38 -6.92
N ALA A 65 -4.05 -7.52 -6.87
CA ALA A 65 -4.03 -6.31 -6.07
C ALA A 65 -3.93 -6.60 -4.56
N TYR A 66 -4.68 -7.58 -4.05
CA TYR A 66 -4.58 -8.00 -2.64
C TYR A 66 -3.27 -8.73 -2.35
N LEU A 67 -2.79 -9.58 -3.26
CA LEU A 67 -1.49 -10.25 -3.11
C LEU A 67 -0.35 -9.23 -3.03
N SER A 68 -0.37 -8.22 -3.91
CA SER A 68 0.57 -7.11 -3.87
C SER A 68 0.50 -6.32 -2.56
N SER A 69 -0.70 -6.09 -2.02
CA SER A 69 -0.87 -5.41 -0.74
C SER A 69 -0.34 -6.20 0.45
N ALA A 70 -0.25 -7.53 0.32
CA ALA A 70 0.29 -8.42 1.36
C ALA A 70 1.82 -8.56 1.30
N MET A 71 2.47 -8.21 0.17
CA MET A 71 3.91 -8.39 -0.02
C MET A 71 4.78 -7.78 1.09
N PRO A 72 4.50 -6.56 1.61
CA PRO A 72 5.28 -5.97 2.69
C PRO A 72 5.37 -6.85 3.95
N LEU A 73 4.39 -7.72 4.20
CA LEU A 73 4.35 -8.61 5.36
C LEU A 73 5.39 -9.74 5.28
N LEU A 74 5.86 -10.06 4.07
CA LEU A 74 6.79 -11.16 3.80
C LEU A 74 8.26 -10.76 3.93
N TYR A 75 8.55 -9.47 4.10
CA TYR A 75 9.92 -8.99 4.24
C TYR A 75 10.62 -9.63 5.43
N LEU A 76 11.87 -10.01 5.23
CA LEU A 76 12.70 -10.65 6.23
C LEU A 76 13.17 -9.65 7.28
N ASP A 77 13.51 -10.16 8.45
CA ASP A 77 14.09 -9.38 9.54
C ASP A 77 15.51 -8.87 9.19
N SER A 78 16.00 -7.92 9.96
CA SER A 78 17.34 -7.36 9.85
C SER A 78 18.43 -8.44 10.03
N THR A 79 19.47 -8.39 9.20
CA THR A 79 20.68 -9.22 9.34
C THR A 79 21.87 -8.39 9.83
N VAL A 80 21.67 -7.08 10.00
CA VAL A 80 22.65 -6.12 10.49
C VAL A 80 22.26 -5.63 11.87
N SER A 81 23.22 -5.16 12.67
CA SER A 81 22.97 -4.58 14.00
C SER A 81 23.46 -3.13 14.12
N THR A 82 23.86 -2.51 13.01
CA THR A 82 24.44 -1.16 12.98
C THR A 82 23.37 -0.08 13.13
N LYS A 83 23.43 0.69 14.22
CA LYS A 83 22.46 1.76 14.52
C LYS A 83 22.25 2.76 13.38
N THR A 84 23.32 3.13 12.65
CA THR A 84 23.22 4.06 11.51
C THR A 84 22.34 3.52 10.37
N LEU A 85 22.40 2.21 10.12
CA LEU A 85 21.57 1.57 9.08
C LEU A 85 20.10 1.49 9.52
N PHE A 86 19.84 1.23 10.81
CA PHE A 86 18.50 1.32 11.37
C PHE A 86 17.93 2.73 11.26
N LEU A 87 18.69 3.76 11.65
CA LEU A 87 18.25 5.14 11.50
C LEU A 87 17.93 5.50 10.04
N ALA A 88 18.78 5.08 9.08
CA ALA A 88 18.51 5.29 7.66
C ALA A 88 17.22 4.57 7.21
N SER A 89 17.03 3.32 7.64
CA SER A 89 15.82 2.53 7.35
C SER A 89 14.56 3.18 7.93
N ASP A 90 14.62 3.64 9.17
CA ASP A 90 13.51 4.29 9.86
C ASP A 90 13.12 5.61 9.19
N LEU A 91 14.11 6.43 8.80
CA LEU A 91 13.85 7.68 8.08
C LEU A 91 13.20 7.44 6.72
N LEU A 92 13.65 6.42 5.98
CA LEU A 92 13.04 6.02 4.70
C LEU A 92 11.61 5.52 4.91
N ALA A 93 11.37 4.70 5.94
CA ALA A 93 10.05 4.22 6.29
C ALA A 93 9.10 5.37 6.65
N ILE A 94 9.51 6.26 7.56
CA ILE A 94 8.72 7.42 7.99
C ILE A 94 8.38 8.30 6.79
N PHE A 95 9.36 8.65 5.96
CA PHE A 95 9.14 9.48 4.78
C PHE A 95 8.21 8.81 3.76
N GLY A 96 8.44 7.53 3.45
CA GLY A 96 7.60 6.77 2.53
C GLY A 96 6.15 6.67 3.01
N PHE A 97 5.93 6.32 4.28
CA PHE A 97 4.59 6.23 4.86
C PHE A 97 3.91 7.59 5.02
N LEU A 98 4.65 8.68 5.23
CA LEU A 98 4.07 10.03 5.23
C LEU A 98 3.42 10.34 3.87
N ILE A 99 4.09 10.01 2.76
CA ILE A 99 3.52 10.16 1.42
C ILE A 99 2.27 9.29 1.24
N VAL A 100 2.31 8.04 1.75
CA VAL A 100 1.14 7.14 1.70
C VAL A 100 -0.03 7.71 2.49
N VAL A 101 0.19 8.28 3.67
CA VAL A 101 -0.85 8.91 4.49
C VAL A 101 -1.46 10.09 3.76
N LEU A 102 -0.64 11.00 3.21
CA LEU A 102 -1.13 12.15 2.45
C LEU A 102 -1.98 11.70 1.25
N ALA A 103 -1.50 10.71 0.50
CA ALA A 103 -2.23 10.13 -0.62
C ALA A 103 -3.55 9.46 -0.19
N THR A 104 -3.54 8.75 0.93
CA THR A 104 -4.73 8.07 1.47
C THR A 104 -5.80 9.10 1.88
N VAL A 105 -5.37 10.18 2.55
CA VAL A 105 -6.26 11.27 2.98
C VAL A 105 -6.85 12.00 1.77
N GLU A 106 -6.04 12.30 0.76
CA GLU A 106 -6.50 12.95 -0.47
C GLU A 106 -7.46 12.09 -1.28
N LEU A 107 -7.25 10.77 -1.34
CA LEU A 107 -8.22 9.87 -1.95
C LEU A 107 -9.53 9.79 -1.17
N GLY A 108 -9.45 9.77 0.17
CA GLY A 108 -10.60 9.65 1.05
C GLY A 108 -11.56 8.53 0.63
N THR A 109 -12.75 8.90 0.16
CA THR A 109 -13.80 7.94 -0.26
C THR A 109 -13.58 7.31 -1.64
N SER A 110 -12.62 7.80 -2.43
CA SER A 110 -12.26 7.24 -3.74
C SER A 110 -11.26 6.08 -3.64
N ILE A 111 -10.81 5.74 -2.43
CA ILE A 111 -9.82 4.70 -2.21
C ILE A 111 -10.31 3.30 -2.64
N GLY A 112 -9.37 2.48 -3.12
CA GLY A 112 -9.60 1.05 -3.36
C GLY A 112 -8.30 0.30 -3.59
N ILE A 113 -8.30 -0.99 -3.26
CA ILE A 113 -7.16 -1.88 -3.51
C ILE A 113 -7.17 -2.36 -4.96
N SER A 114 -8.34 -2.71 -5.50
CA SER A 114 -8.49 -3.19 -6.87
C SER A 114 -8.65 -2.04 -7.86
N PRO A 115 -8.11 -2.16 -9.09
CA PRO A 115 -8.36 -1.20 -10.17
C PRO A 115 -9.86 -1.02 -10.40
N ALA A 116 -10.36 0.17 -10.08
CA ALA A 116 -11.76 0.53 -10.21
C ALA A 116 -11.89 2.05 -10.17
N ASN A 117 -12.76 2.61 -11.01
CA ASN A 117 -12.97 4.05 -11.04
C ASN A 117 -13.97 4.47 -9.94
N ARG A 118 -13.54 5.38 -9.06
CA ARG A 118 -14.35 6.00 -8.00
C ARG A 118 -14.21 7.53 -8.00
N GLY A 119 -13.93 8.11 -9.18
CA GLY A 119 -13.55 9.50 -9.33
C GLY A 119 -12.02 9.67 -9.31
N VAL A 120 -11.50 10.47 -10.24
CA VAL A 120 -10.07 10.76 -10.34
C VAL A 120 -9.74 11.95 -9.44
N VAL A 121 -8.86 11.76 -8.47
CA VAL A 121 -8.32 12.82 -7.63
C VAL A 121 -7.06 13.40 -8.28
N ARG A 122 -6.99 14.73 -8.43
CA ARG A 122 -5.84 15.45 -8.98
C ARG A 122 -5.34 16.60 -8.09
N SER A 123 -5.94 16.78 -6.92
CA SER A 123 -5.54 17.78 -5.92
C SER A 123 -4.35 17.29 -5.10
N GLY A 124 -3.58 18.22 -4.51
CA GLY A 124 -2.55 17.90 -3.52
C GLY A 124 -1.39 17.06 -4.08
N VAL A 125 -0.93 16.03 -3.37
CA VAL A 125 0.15 15.13 -3.79
C VAL A 125 -0.17 14.44 -5.13
N TYR A 126 -1.44 14.14 -5.40
CA TYR A 126 -1.86 13.61 -6.71
C TYR A 126 -1.71 14.59 -7.88
N GLY A 127 -1.52 15.89 -7.61
CA GLY A 127 -1.21 16.90 -8.62
C GLY A 127 0.25 16.82 -9.12
N TYR A 128 1.16 16.29 -8.30
CA TYR A 128 2.59 16.18 -8.63
C TYR A 128 2.96 14.79 -9.15
N VAL A 129 2.42 13.74 -8.54
CA VAL A 129 2.74 12.34 -8.86
C VAL A 129 1.45 11.56 -9.10
N LYS A 130 1.37 10.79 -10.19
CA LYS A 130 0.16 10.03 -10.54
C LYS A 130 -0.18 8.93 -9.53
N HIS A 131 0.86 8.33 -8.94
CA HIS A 131 0.75 7.15 -8.06
C HIS A 131 1.59 7.33 -6.76
N PRO A 132 1.25 8.32 -5.92
CA PRO A 132 2.07 8.69 -4.77
C PRO A 132 2.14 7.59 -3.70
N MET A 133 1.07 6.78 -3.53
CA MET A 133 1.11 5.62 -2.64
C MET A 133 2.21 4.62 -3.02
N TYR A 134 2.34 4.27 -4.31
CA TYR A 134 3.37 3.32 -4.76
C TYR A 134 4.77 3.90 -4.58
N PHE A 135 4.94 5.19 -4.82
CA PHE A 135 6.20 5.87 -4.54
C PHE A 135 6.56 5.75 -3.05
N GLY A 136 5.61 6.04 -2.16
CA GLY A 136 5.82 5.90 -0.72
C GLY A 136 6.18 4.47 -0.29
N TYR A 137 5.51 3.44 -0.85
CA TYR A 137 5.85 2.05 -0.59
C TYR A 137 7.27 1.72 -1.02
N VAL A 138 7.64 2.07 -2.25
CA VAL A 138 8.99 1.84 -2.78
C VAL A 138 10.05 2.48 -1.89
N VAL A 139 9.86 3.74 -1.49
CA VAL A 139 10.82 4.43 -0.61
C VAL A 139 10.93 3.75 0.76
N SER A 140 9.80 3.36 1.36
CA SER A 140 9.81 2.68 2.65
C SER A 140 10.49 1.30 2.61
N GLU A 141 10.29 0.55 1.52
CA GLU A 141 10.81 -0.81 1.35
C GLU A 141 12.32 -0.84 1.08
N ILE A 142 12.89 0.22 0.48
CA ILE A 142 14.35 0.36 0.34
C ILE A 142 15.03 0.29 1.72
N GLY A 143 14.40 0.85 2.76
CA GLY A 143 14.90 0.76 4.14
C GLY A 143 15.06 -0.69 4.61
N LEU A 144 14.15 -1.59 4.23
CA LEU A 144 14.24 -3.01 4.59
C LEU A 144 15.31 -3.76 3.78
N VAL A 145 15.58 -3.34 2.56
CA VAL A 145 16.68 -3.87 1.73
C VAL A 145 18.03 -3.49 2.33
N ILE A 146 18.15 -2.27 2.87
CA ILE A 146 19.36 -1.82 3.58
C ILE A 146 19.63 -2.70 4.82
N LEU A 147 18.58 -3.09 5.56
CA LEU A 147 18.72 -3.91 6.76
C LEU A 147 18.96 -5.39 6.47
N ASN A 148 18.51 -5.88 5.31
CA ASN A 148 18.74 -7.24 4.86
C ASN A 148 18.73 -7.30 3.32
N PRO A 149 19.90 -7.47 2.67
CA PRO A 149 20.00 -7.50 1.21
C PRO A 149 19.18 -8.60 0.53
N LEU A 150 18.82 -9.68 1.22
CA LEU A 150 17.94 -10.72 0.66
C LEU A 150 16.53 -10.18 0.36
N ASN A 151 16.12 -9.11 1.05
CA ASN A 151 14.87 -8.42 0.74
C ASN A 151 14.89 -7.75 -0.64
N ALA A 152 16.03 -7.62 -1.33
CA ALA A 152 16.09 -7.09 -2.69
C ALA A 152 15.23 -7.90 -3.69
N ALA A 153 15.13 -9.22 -3.51
CA ALA A 153 14.26 -10.05 -4.35
C ALA A 153 12.77 -9.77 -4.08
N LEU A 154 12.38 -9.64 -2.81
CA LEU A 154 11.02 -9.28 -2.42
C LEU A 154 10.66 -7.86 -2.87
N PHE A 155 11.62 -6.95 -2.82
CA PHE A 155 11.49 -5.60 -3.33
C PHE A 155 11.30 -5.55 -4.84
N ALA A 156 12.09 -6.30 -5.60
CA ALA A 156 11.93 -6.39 -7.05
C ALA A 156 10.55 -6.95 -7.44
N LEU A 157 10.05 -7.94 -6.70
CA LEU A 157 8.71 -8.48 -6.87
C LEU A 157 7.62 -7.46 -6.51
N SER A 158 7.75 -6.78 -5.37
CA SER A 158 6.81 -5.74 -4.92
C SER A 158 6.74 -4.59 -5.93
N LEU A 159 7.89 -4.09 -6.38
CA LEU A 159 8.00 -3.07 -7.40
C LEU A 159 7.33 -3.49 -8.72
N SER A 160 7.56 -4.73 -9.16
CA SER A 160 6.93 -5.26 -10.38
C SER A 160 5.40 -5.27 -10.25
N LEU A 161 4.88 -5.67 -9.09
CA LEU A 161 3.44 -5.65 -8.81
C LEU A 161 2.89 -4.22 -8.75
N TYR A 162 3.61 -3.27 -8.15
CA TYR A 162 3.22 -1.85 -8.13
C TYR A 162 3.16 -1.25 -9.54
N ILE A 163 4.15 -1.54 -10.39
CA ILE A 163 4.16 -1.10 -11.79
C ILE A 163 2.98 -1.70 -12.56
N PHE A 164 2.73 -3.01 -12.38
CA PHE A 164 1.60 -3.69 -13.01
C PHE A 164 0.26 -3.08 -12.58
N ARG A 165 0.06 -2.90 -11.27
CA ARG A 165 -1.14 -2.27 -10.71
C ARG A 165 -1.35 -0.85 -11.23
N SER A 166 -0.29 -0.02 -11.24
CA SER A 166 -0.33 1.33 -11.77
C SER A 166 -0.78 1.37 -13.23
N LYS A 167 -0.23 0.46 -14.07
CA LYS A 167 -0.65 0.33 -15.47
C LYS A 167 -2.11 -0.12 -15.59
N SER A 168 -2.55 -1.07 -14.78
CA SER A 168 -3.94 -1.52 -14.75
C SER A 168 -4.91 -0.41 -14.33
N GLU A 169 -4.56 0.38 -13.32
CA GLU A 169 -5.35 1.52 -12.86
C GLU A 169 -5.45 2.58 -13.96
N ASN A 170 -4.34 2.93 -14.61
CA ASN A 170 -4.35 3.87 -15.72
C ASN A 170 -5.28 3.40 -16.86
N LYS A 171 -5.29 2.10 -17.19
CA LYS A 171 -6.20 1.54 -18.21
C LYS A 171 -7.66 1.68 -17.80
N VAL A 172 -8.01 1.35 -16.56
CA VAL A 172 -9.41 1.45 -16.08
C VAL A 172 -9.88 2.92 -16.05
N LEU A 173 -8.97 3.86 -15.80
CA LEU A 173 -9.28 5.29 -15.80
C LEU A 173 -9.36 5.90 -17.21
N GLN A 174 -8.64 5.37 -18.20
CA GLN A 174 -8.63 5.87 -19.58
C GLN A 174 -9.82 5.40 -20.43
N VAL A 175 -10.49 4.30 -20.07
CA VAL A 175 -11.61 3.71 -20.85
C VAL A 175 -12.90 4.55 -20.81
N ILE A 176 -12.87 5.77 -20.27
CA ILE A 176 -14.06 6.65 -20.13
C ILE A 176 -13.80 8.02 -20.77
N HIS A 177 -13.30 8.04 -22.00
CA HIS A 177 -13.49 9.13 -22.96
C HIS A 177 -14.16 8.55 -24.20
#